data_AF-A0A7V5KVZ2-F1
#
_entry.id   AF-A0A7V5KVZ2-F1
#
_cell.length_a   1.000
_cell.length_b   1.000
_cell.length_c   1.000
_cell.angle_alpha   90.00
_cell.angle_beta   90.00
_cell.angle_gamma   90.00
#
_symmetry.space_group_name_H-M   'P 1'
#
loop_
_entity.id
_entity.type
_entity.pdbx_description
1 polymer ?
#
loop_
_entity_poly.entity_id
_entity_poly.type
_entity_poly.pdbx_seq_one_letter_code
_entity_poly.pdbx_strand_id
1 'polypeptide(L)'
;MEKFVEFFPGHLAAEALLGRTLGRFAADYPGFSVRTTVEWVPTLLEGLSDGELDVFVCDTRFVTNIDLLDIIGLPRYTACFVCRPGHPLAEPGADSTV
;
A
#
# COMPACT_ATOMS: atom_id res chain seq x y z
N MET A 1 19.87 -17.32 -6.14
CA MET A 1 19.30 -16.13 -6.80
C MET A 1 18.31 -15.56 -5.82
N GLU A 2 18.77 -14.67 -4.95
CA GLU A 2 17.89 -13.94 -4.04
C GLU A 2 17.05 -13.01 -4.90
N LYS A 3 15.74 -13.16 -4.84
CA LYS A 3 14.79 -12.22 -5.45
C LYS A 3 14.25 -11.42 -4.29
N PHE A 4 14.50 -10.12 -4.32
CA PHE A 4 13.92 -9.21 -3.36
C PHE A 4 12.50 -8.88 -3.85
N VAL A 5 11.62 -8.48 -2.94
CA VAL A 5 10.27 -8.01 -3.30
C VAL A 5 9.96 -6.92 -2.29
N GLU A 6 10.24 -5.69 -2.67
CA GLU A 6 9.97 -4.55 -1.81
C GLU A 6 8.48 -4.19 -1.88
N PHE A 7 7.91 -3.75 -0.76
CA PHE A 7 6.49 -3.40 -0.67
C PHE A 7 6.39 -2.04 0.03
N PHE A 8 6.00 -1.00 -0.69
CA PHE A 8 5.35 0.16 -0.06
C PHE A 8 3.89 -0.20 0.15
N PRO A 9 3.29 0.13 1.29
CA PRO A 9 1.90 0.56 1.22
C PRO A 9 1.77 1.94 1.89
N GLY A 10 0.82 2.76 1.44
CA GLY A 10 0.38 3.87 2.28
C GLY A 10 0.08 3.34 3.69
N HIS A 11 0.48 4.07 4.75
CA HIS A 11 0.53 3.56 6.14
C HIS A 11 -0.64 2.63 6.55
N LEU A 12 -1.86 2.94 6.11
CA LEU A 12 -3.06 2.12 6.30
C LEU A 12 -3.00 0.73 5.64
N ALA A 13 -2.56 0.65 4.39
CA ALA A 13 -2.40 -0.62 3.68
C ALA A 13 -1.24 -1.44 4.27
N ALA A 14 -0.24 -0.80 4.88
CA ALA A 14 0.94 -1.44 5.45
C ALA A 14 0.57 -2.21 6.70
N GLU A 15 -0.14 -1.55 7.62
CA GLU A 15 -0.65 -2.20 8.81
C GLU A 15 -1.69 -3.29 8.49
N ALA A 16 -2.57 -3.07 7.50
CA ALA A 16 -3.68 -3.97 7.26
C ALA A 16 -3.32 -5.23 6.45
N LEU A 17 -2.36 -5.13 5.52
CA LEU A 17 -2.10 -6.14 4.50
C LEU A 17 -0.72 -6.78 4.60
N LEU A 18 0.32 -6.03 4.97
CA LEU A 18 1.70 -6.49 4.81
C LEU A 18 1.97 -7.77 5.62
N GLY A 19 1.62 -7.78 6.91
CA GLY A 19 1.89 -8.94 7.77
C GLY A 19 1.24 -10.24 7.30
N ARG A 20 -0.05 -10.18 6.90
CA ARG A 20 -0.76 -11.36 6.39
C ARG A 20 -0.21 -11.82 5.04
N THR A 21 0.08 -10.89 4.13
CA THR A 21 0.64 -11.20 2.82
C THR A 21 2.02 -11.84 2.93
N LEU A 22 2.91 -11.28 3.75
CA LEU A 22 4.24 -11.85 3.97
C LEU A 22 4.18 -13.22 4.65
N GLY A 23 3.32 -13.40 5.65
CA GLY A 23 3.14 -14.69 6.32
C GLY A 23 2.70 -15.79 5.36
N ARG A 24 1.74 -15.49 4.48
CA ARG A 24 1.31 -16.42 3.43
C ARG A 24 2.39 -16.67 2.39
N PHE A 25 3.06 -15.61 1.92
CA PHE A 25 4.12 -15.72 0.93
C PHE A 25 5.28 -16.59 1.44
N ALA A 26 5.71 -16.40 2.69
CA ALA A 26 6.77 -17.20 3.29
C ALA A 26 6.37 -18.69 3.43
N ALA A 27 5.09 -18.97 3.70
CA ALA A 27 4.57 -20.34 3.76
C ALA A 27 4.51 -21.01 2.38
N ASP A 28 4.06 -20.27 1.36
CA ASP A 28 3.91 -20.75 -0.02
C ASP A 28 5.27 -20.85 -0.75
N TYR A 29 6.26 -20.02 -0.37
CA TYR A 29 7.56 -19.88 -1.05
C TYR A 29 8.75 -19.80 -0.06
N PRO A 30 9.09 -20.88 0.65
CA PRO A 30 10.10 -20.87 1.73
C PRO A 30 11.55 -20.61 1.27
N GLY A 31 11.84 -20.66 -0.03
CA GLY A 31 13.16 -20.39 -0.60
C GLY A 31 13.41 -18.92 -0.96
N PHE A 32 12.45 -18.03 -0.68
CA PHE A 32 12.53 -16.62 -1.02
C PHE A 32 12.81 -15.78 0.22
N SER A 33 13.62 -14.73 0.04
CA SER A 33 13.85 -13.69 1.03
C SER A 33 13.08 -12.44 0.62
N VAL A 34 12.38 -11.80 1.55
CA VAL A 34 11.61 -10.59 1.27
C VAL A 34 12.14 -9.46 2.13
N ARG A 35 12.52 -8.36 1.48
CA ARG A 35 12.91 -7.11 2.14
C ARG A 35 11.79 -6.09 1.94
N THR A 36 11.40 -5.38 2.98
CA THR A 36 10.38 -4.34 2.89
C THR A 36 10.93 -3.02 3.39
N THR A 37 10.66 -1.93 2.67
CA THR A 37 11.02 -0.57 3.06
C THR A 37 9.80 0.36 2.93
N VAL A 38 9.78 1.43 3.73
CA VAL A 38 8.75 2.47 3.66
C VAL A 38 9.44 3.76 3.27
N GLU A 39 9.16 4.23 2.06
CA GLU A 39 9.82 5.40 1.47
C GLU A 39 8.83 6.28 0.69
N TRP A 40 9.30 7.45 0.27
CA TRP A 40 8.53 8.37 -0.54
C TRP A 40 8.44 7.91 -2.01
N VAL A 41 7.32 8.20 -2.69
CA VAL A 41 7.00 7.63 -4.02
C VAL A 41 8.08 7.89 -5.07
N PRO A 42 8.65 9.10 -5.23
CA PRO A 42 9.77 9.33 -6.14
C PRO A 42 11.01 8.48 -5.88
N THR A 43 11.38 8.25 -4.61
CA THR A 43 12.50 7.36 -4.25
C THR A 43 12.20 5.91 -4.66
N LEU A 44 10.96 5.46 -4.52
CA LEU A 44 10.52 4.14 -4.98
C LEU A 44 10.53 4.04 -6.52
N LEU A 45 10.11 5.10 -7.22
CA LEU A 45 10.14 5.12 -8.69
C LEU A 45 11.57 5.07 -9.24
N GLU A 46 12.50 5.76 -8.60
CA GLU A 46 13.94 5.65 -8.90
C GLU A 46 14.43 4.21 -8.68
N GLY A 47 14.14 3.62 -7.51
CA GLY A 47 14.50 2.23 -7.22
C GLY A 47 13.92 1.22 -8.21
N LEU A 48 12.67 1.42 -8.68
CA LEU A 48 12.04 0.56 -9.68
C LEU A 48 12.74 0.69 -11.04
N SER A 49 13.11 1.90 -11.41
CA SER A 49 13.78 2.20 -12.67
C SER A 49 15.21 1.65 -12.70
N ASP A 50 15.88 1.66 -11.55
CA ASP A 50 17.25 1.17 -11.38
C ASP A 50 17.32 -0.36 -11.17
N GLY A 51 16.18 -1.01 -10.95
CA GLY A 51 16.11 -2.46 -10.69
C GLY A 51 16.51 -2.87 -9.28
N GLU A 52 16.67 -1.91 -8.36
CA GLU A 52 16.89 -2.13 -6.93
C GLU A 52 15.57 -2.49 -6.20
N LEU A 53 14.44 -2.17 -6.84
CA LEU A 53 13.08 -2.44 -6.38
C LEU A 53 12.34 -3.29 -7.41
N ASP A 54 11.78 -4.42 -7.00
CA ASP A 54 10.99 -5.28 -7.90
C ASP A 54 9.53 -4.82 -8.06
N VAL A 55 8.94 -4.27 -6.99
CA VAL A 55 7.54 -3.80 -6.96
C VAL A 55 7.34 -2.79 -5.83
N PHE A 56 6.24 -2.03 -5.87
CA PHE A 56 5.72 -1.32 -4.70
C PHE A 56 4.21 -1.16 -4.80
N VAL A 57 3.53 -0.97 -3.67
CA VAL A 57 2.10 -0.66 -3.63
C VAL A 57 1.91 0.77 -3.16
N CYS A 58 1.33 1.62 -3.99
CA CYS A 58 1.05 2.99 -3.62
C CYS A 58 -0.37 3.39 -4.03
N ASP A 59 -0.77 4.57 -3.56
CA ASP A 59 -1.88 5.26 -4.16
C ASP A 59 -1.39 5.95 -5.44
N THR A 60 -1.96 5.54 -6.57
CA THR A 60 -1.56 5.99 -7.91
C THR A 60 -1.75 7.50 -8.12
N ARG A 61 -2.51 8.18 -7.27
CA ARG A 61 -2.67 9.64 -7.32
C ARG A 61 -1.38 10.39 -7.02
N PHE A 62 -0.41 9.76 -6.36
CA PHE A 62 0.90 10.36 -6.05
C PHE A 62 2.00 9.94 -7.04
N VAL A 63 1.66 9.20 -8.09
CA VAL A 63 2.62 8.68 -9.07
C VAL A 63 2.66 9.59 -10.28
N THR A 64 3.86 10.02 -10.67
CA THR A 64 4.13 10.70 -11.95
C THR A 64 4.53 9.67 -13.00
N ASN A 65 4.34 9.99 -14.29
CA ASN A 65 4.73 9.13 -15.42
C ASN A 65 4.12 7.71 -15.37
N ILE A 66 2.83 7.63 -15.03
CA ILE A 66 2.10 6.38 -14.82
C ILE A 66 2.14 5.44 -16.05
N ASP A 67 2.29 6.00 -17.25
CA ASP A 67 2.34 5.25 -18.51
C ASP A 67 3.59 4.39 -18.66
N LEU A 68 4.62 4.61 -17.84
CA LEU A 68 5.85 3.81 -17.81
C LEU A 68 5.76 2.60 -16.88
N LEU A 69 4.63 2.42 -16.18
CA LEU A 69 4.47 1.42 -15.14
C LEU A 69 3.44 0.36 -15.56
N ASP A 70 3.71 -0.89 -15.22
CA ASP A 70 2.68 -1.92 -15.16
C ASP A 70 1.98 -1.85 -13.80
N ILE A 71 0.67 -1.60 -13.82
CA ILE A 71 -0.10 -1.31 -12.60
C ILE A 71 -1.20 -2.34 -12.42
N ILE A 72 -1.11 -3.07 -11.33
CA ILE A 72 -2.16 -3.98 -10.87
C ILE A 72 -3.01 -3.26 -9.83
N GLY A 73 -4.27 -3.01 -10.18
CA GLY A 73 -5.25 -2.44 -9.27
C GLY A 73 -5.55 -3.39 -8.11
N LEU A 74 -5.37 -2.92 -6.88
CA LEU A 74 -5.80 -3.64 -5.68
C LEU A 74 -7.28 -3.38 -5.35
N PRO A 75 -7.92 -4.25 -4.54
CA PRO A 75 -9.29 -4.03 -4.07
C PRO A 75 -9.45 -2.64 -3.46
N ARG A 76 -10.56 -1.98 -3.80
CA ARG A 76 -10.92 -0.69 -3.22
C ARG A 76 -11.37 -0.88 -1.77
N TYR A 77 -10.82 -0.07 -0.88
CA TYR A 77 -11.26 0.02 0.51
C TYR A 77 -12.04 1.32 0.72
N THR A 78 -13.18 1.23 1.39
CA THR A 78 -13.98 2.41 1.76
C THR A 78 -13.30 3.15 2.90
N ALA A 79 -12.92 4.40 2.68
CA ALA A 79 -12.51 5.29 3.75
C ALA A 79 -13.72 5.63 4.62
N CYS A 80 -13.57 5.59 5.93
CA CYS A 80 -14.61 6.00 6.88
C CYS A 80 -14.05 7.01 7.88
N PHE A 81 -14.91 7.94 8.29
CA PHE A 81 -14.61 8.78 9.44
C PHE A 81 -14.81 7.98 10.71
N VAL A 82 -13.76 7.88 11.51
CA VAL A 82 -13.78 7.20 12.79
C VAL A 82 -13.81 8.25 13.91
N CYS A 83 -14.68 8.02 14.89
CA CYS A 83 -14.73 8.82 16.10
C CYS A 83 -15.00 7.91 17.30
N ARG A 84 -14.70 8.41 18.51
CA ARG A 84 -15.01 7.67 19.74
C ARG A 84 -16.53 7.55 19.94
N PRO A 85 -17.02 6.50 20.61
CA PRO A 85 -18.42 6.43 21.02
C PRO A 85 -18.86 7.69 21.78
N GLY A 86 -20.03 8.23 21.45
CA GLY A 86 -20.56 9.47 22.06
C GLY A 86 -19.88 10.76 21.59
N HIS A 87 -19.09 10.73 20.52
CA HIS A 87 -18.53 11.94 19.93
C HIS A 87 -19.65 12.77 19.25
N PRO A 88 -19.67 14.11 19.34
CA PRO A 88 -20.70 14.94 18.68
C PRO A 88 -20.78 14.74 17.16
N LEU A 89 -19.67 14.37 16.50
CA LEU A 89 -19.62 14.02 15.08
C LEU A 89 -20.16 12.61 14.76
N ALA A 90 -20.46 11.79 15.77
CA ALA A 90 -21.09 10.48 15.60
C ALA A 90 -22.60 10.61 15.34
N GLU A 91 -23.19 11.75 15.67
CA GLU A 91 -24.57 12.06 15.36
C GLU A 91 -24.62 12.81 14.02
N PRO A 92 -25.26 12.24 12.98
CA PRO A 92 -25.42 12.95 11.72
C PRO A 92 -26.34 14.15 11.95
N GLY A 93 -25.76 15.34 12.04
CA GLY A 93 -26.48 16.58 11.81
C GLY A 93 -27.02 16.55 10.38
N ALA A 94 -28.32 16.81 10.24
CA ALA A 94 -29.07 16.76 9.00
C ALA A 94 -28.58 17.79 7.96
N ASP A 95 -27.42 17.55 7.34
CA ASP A 95 -27.07 18.07 6.02
C ASP A 95 -25.79 17.37 5.53
N SER A 96 -25.95 16.29 4.79
CA SER A 96 -24.86 15.72 3.97
C SER A 96 -25.48 15.25 2.67
N THR A 97 -25.85 16.23 1.84
CA THR A 97 -26.10 15.99 0.42
C THR A 97 -24.77 15.59 -0.22
N VAL A 98 -24.67 14.31 -0.60
CA VAL A 98 -23.68 13.78 -1.54
C VAL A 98 -24.10 14.15 -2.95
#